data_AF-A0A0M8N983-F1
#
_entry.id   AF-A0A0M8N983-F1
#
_cell.length_a   1.000
_cell.length_b   1.000
_cell.length_c   1.000
_cell.angle_alpha   90.00
_cell.angle_beta   90.00
_cell.angle_gamma   90.00
#
_symmetry.space_group_name_H-M   'P 1'
#
loop_
_entity.id
_entity.type
_entity.pdbx_description
1 polymer ?
#
loop_
_entity_poly.entity_id
_entity_poly.type
_entity_poly.pdbx_seq_one_letter_code
_entity_poly.pdbx_strand_id
1 'polypeptide(L)'
;MAAISASFLPRLSMPFSFQTRRFIVPFLPSLSIAVPGVSLNLPGLLGDIWESVLRAVPKNKVSHSKKRHRQMAGKALKDVNHLCKCPGCGELKRTHRLCQNCLEDMRRIWRQDYPSKSPF
;
A
#
# COMPACT_ATOMS: atom_id res chain seq x y z
N MET A 1 -4.99 -46.18 15.06
CA MET A 1 -6.19 -45.47 14.55
C MET A 1 -6.54 -44.36 15.53
N ALA A 2 -6.04 -43.14 15.29
CA ALA A 2 -6.28 -42.00 16.16
C ALA A 2 -7.26 -41.05 15.46
N ALA A 3 -8.44 -40.88 16.06
CA ALA A 3 -9.49 -39.99 15.60
C ALA A 3 -9.12 -38.55 15.97
N ILE A 4 -9.07 -37.66 14.97
CA ILE A 4 -8.90 -36.22 15.19
C ILE A 4 -10.28 -35.59 14.99
N SER A 5 -10.84 -35.16 16.11
CA SER A 5 -12.09 -34.42 16.27
C SER A 5 -12.06 -33.11 15.49
N ALA A 6 -13.02 -32.93 14.57
CA ALA A 6 -13.24 -31.69 13.85
C ALA A 6 -13.90 -30.65 14.77
N SER A 7 -13.17 -29.59 15.10
CA SER A 7 -13.69 -28.42 15.82
C SER A 7 -14.55 -27.57 14.88
N PHE A 8 -15.85 -27.56 15.13
CA PHE A 8 -16.83 -26.66 14.51
C PHE A 8 -16.55 -25.21 14.93
N LEU A 9 -16.26 -24.34 13.95
CA LEU A 9 -16.16 -22.90 14.18
C LEU A 9 -17.56 -22.25 14.11
N PRO A 10 -17.88 -21.29 14.98
CA PRO A 10 -19.16 -20.60 14.94
C PRO A 10 -19.21 -19.62 13.78
N ARG A 11 -20.29 -19.74 12.99
CA ARG A 11 -20.62 -18.87 11.86
C ARG A 11 -20.97 -17.48 12.39
N LEU A 12 -20.03 -16.54 12.31
CA LEU A 12 -20.28 -15.11 12.60
C LEU A 12 -21.26 -14.56 11.57
N SER A 13 -22.54 -14.44 11.95
CA SER A 13 -23.53 -13.65 11.23
C SER A 13 -23.27 -12.17 11.50
N MET A 14 -22.61 -11.50 10.56
CA MET A 14 -22.57 -10.03 10.52
C MET A 14 -23.93 -9.51 10.02
N PRO A 15 -24.71 -8.77 10.83
CA PRO A 15 -25.83 -8.01 10.29
C PRO A 15 -25.23 -6.83 9.52
N PHE A 16 -25.07 -7.00 8.21
CA PHE A 16 -24.69 -5.91 7.31
C PHE A 16 -25.85 -4.91 7.29
N SER A 17 -25.83 -3.98 8.24
CA SER A 17 -26.74 -2.85 8.26
C SER A 17 -26.37 -1.96 7.08
N PHE A 18 -27.03 -2.15 5.95
CA PHE A 18 -26.99 -1.22 4.82
C PHE A 18 -27.66 0.08 5.25
N GLN A 19 -26.91 0.93 5.96
CA GLN A 19 -27.33 2.29 6.19
C GLN A 19 -27.25 3.01 4.85
N THR A 20 -28.39 3.12 4.19
CA THR A 20 -28.55 3.91 2.96
C THR A 20 -28.35 5.38 3.33
N ARG A 21 -27.10 5.84 3.27
CA ARG A 21 -26.80 7.26 3.16
C ARG A 21 -27.51 7.74 1.90
N ARG A 22 -28.63 8.46 2.08
CA ARG A 22 -29.21 9.27 1.02
C ARG A 22 -28.20 10.38 0.71
N PHE A 23 -27.32 10.11 -0.24
CA PHE A 23 -26.55 11.14 -0.90
C PHE A 23 -27.54 11.99 -1.71
N ILE A 24 -27.97 13.09 -1.11
CA ILE A 24 -28.60 14.19 -1.84
C ILE A 24 -27.51 14.69 -2.79
N VAL A 25 -27.65 14.37 -4.08
CA VAL A 25 -26.78 14.85 -5.14
C VAL A 25 -27.09 16.33 -5.32
N PRO A 26 -26.18 17.28 -5.02
CA PRO A 26 -26.41 18.65 -5.41
C PRO A 26 -26.40 18.68 -6.95
N PHE A 27 -27.55 19.07 -7.48
CA PHE A 27 -27.80 19.54 -8.84
C PHE A 27 -26.52 20.04 -9.53
N LEU A 28 -26.01 19.24 -10.48
CA LEU A 28 -24.85 19.59 -11.30
C LEU A 28 -25.25 20.72 -12.26
N PRO A 29 -24.59 21.90 -12.25
CA PRO A 29 -24.83 22.92 -13.26
C PRO A 29 -24.31 22.40 -14.61
N SER A 30 -25.16 22.45 -15.64
CA SER A 30 -24.79 22.14 -17.01
C SER A 30 -23.81 23.19 -17.53
N LEU A 31 -22.51 22.91 -17.42
CA LEU A 31 -21.45 23.71 -18.02
C LEU A 31 -21.35 23.39 -19.52
N SER A 32 -22.04 24.19 -20.34
CA SER A 32 -21.86 24.22 -21.79
C SER A 32 -20.74 25.20 -22.12
N ILE A 33 -19.58 24.67 -22.52
CA ILE A 33 -18.49 25.48 -23.07
C ILE A 33 -18.85 25.78 -24.54
N ALA A 34 -19.20 27.03 -24.82
CA ALA A 34 -19.47 27.48 -26.19
C ALA A 34 -18.14 27.80 -26.90
N VAL A 35 -17.59 26.82 -27.62
CA VAL A 35 -16.60 27.07 -28.67
C VAL A 35 -17.40 27.27 -29.97
N PRO A 36 -17.23 28.38 -30.70
CA PRO A 36 -18.02 28.67 -31.90
C PRO A 36 -17.80 27.57 -32.95
N GLY A 37 -18.88 26.89 -33.34
CA GLY A 37 -18.90 25.91 -34.43
C GLY A 37 -19.06 24.44 -34.04
N VAL A 38 -18.92 24.06 -32.75
CA VAL A 38 -19.17 22.68 -32.29
C VAL A 38 -19.82 22.67 -30.92
N SER A 39 -21.14 22.46 -30.84
CA SER A 39 -21.83 22.21 -29.58
C SER A 39 -21.61 20.74 -29.17
N LEU A 40 -20.54 20.47 -28.43
CA LEU A 40 -20.33 19.15 -27.84
C LEU A 40 -21.39 18.96 -26.75
N ASN A 41 -22.38 18.09 -27.00
CA ASN A 41 -23.36 17.70 -25.99
C ASN A 41 -22.66 16.77 -24.99
N LEU A 42 -22.05 17.35 -23.95
CA LEU A 42 -21.32 16.64 -22.89
C LEU A 42 -22.10 15.49 -22.19
N PRO A 43 -23.42 15.54 -21.95
CA PRO A 43 -24.07 14.52 -21.10
C PRO A 43 -24.04 13.09 -21.67
N GLY A 44 -24.19 12.91 -22.98
CA GLY A 44 -24.20 11.58 -23.60
C GLY A 44 -22.81 10.93 -23.64
N LEU A 45 -21.79 11.72 -24.02
CA LEU A 45 -20.42 11.22 -24.14
C LEU A 45 -19.82 10.83 -22.78
N LEU A 46 -20.14 11.58 -21.71
CA LEU A 46 -19.71 11.21 -20.36
C LEU A 46 -20.45 9.97 -19.86
N GLY A 47 -21.75 9.80 -20.13
CA GLY A 47 -22.54 8.64 -19.68
C GLY A 47 -21.94 7.30 -20.12
N ASP A 48 -21.55 7.20 -21.39
CA ASP A 48 -20.95 5.97 -21.94
C ASP A 48 -19.54 5.70 -21.40
N ILE A 49 -18.76 6.76 -21.16
CA ILE A 49 -17.44 6.65 -20.51
C ILE A 49 -17.60 6.14 -19.07
N TRP A 50 -18.59 6.66 -18.33
CA TRP A 50 -18.87 6.24 -16.96
C TRP A 50 -19.33 4.78 -16.89
N GLU A 51 -20.21 4.33 -17.79
CA GLU A 51 -20.65 2.93 -17.86
C GLU A 51 -19.49 1.97 -18.21
N SER A 52 -18.59 2.37 -19.13
CA SER A 52 -17.40 1.61 -19.51
C SER A 52 -16.39 1.49 -18.36
N VAL A 53 -16.15 2.56 -17.61
CA VAL A 53 -15.21 2.57 -16.48
C VAL A 53 -15.77 1.74 -15.32
N LEU A 54 -17.08 1.87 -15.01
CA LEU A 54 -17.72 1.12 -13.93
C LEU A 54 -17.82 -0.38 -14.22
N ARG A 55 -17.90 -0.79 -15.50
CA ARG A 55 -17.89 -2.21 -15.93
C ARG A 55 -16.51 -2.76 -16.29
N ALA A 56 -15.43 -2.00 -16.10
CA ALA A 56 -14.10 -2.44 -16.49
C ALA A 56 -13.63 -3.64 -15.65
N VAL A 57 -13.64 -4.83 -16.25
CA VAL A 57 -13.13 -6.08 -15.68
C VAL A 57 -12.10 -6.68 -16.63
N PRO A 58 -11.01 -7.28 -16.13
CA PRO A 58 -10.08 -8.02 -16.97
C PRO A 58 -10.81 -9.11 -17.76
N LYS A 59 -10.85 -8.97 -19.09
CA LYS A 59 -11.58 -9.91 -19.96
C LYS A 59 -11.02 -11.33 -19.89
N ASN A 60 -9.69 -11.46 -19.76
CA ASN A 60 -8.97 -12.72 -19.85
C ASN A 60 -7.85 -12.81 -18.80
N LYS A 61 -7.53 -14.05 -18.40
CA LYS A 61 -6.36 -14.33 -17.56
C LYS A 61 -5.06 -14.03 -18.32
N VAL A 62 -4.11 -13.39 -17.64
CA VAL A 62 -2.78 -13.10 -18.20
C VAL A 62 -1.95 -14.37 -18.40
N SER A 63 -1.17 -14.43 -19.49
CA SER A 63 -0.24 -15.53 -19.73
C SER A 63 0.94 -15.51 -18.74
N HIS A 64 1.58 -16.66 -18.57
CA HIS A 64 2.74 -16.80 -17.68
C HIS A 64 3.89 -15.84 -18.06
N SER A 65 4.20 -15.73 -19.36
CA SER A 65 5.22 -14.81 -19.87
C SER A 65 4.92 -13.35 -19.54
N LYS A 66 3.69 -12.88 -19.81
CA LYS A 66 3.27 -11.50 -19.50
C LYS A 66 3.32 -11.20 -18.00
N LYS A 67 2.96 -12.18 -17.16
CA LYS A 67 3.09 -12.08 -15.70
C LYS A 67 4.55 -11.97 -15.26
N ARG A 68 5.42 -12.85 -15.78
CA ARG A 68 6.85 -12.88 -15.44
C ARG A 68 7.57 -11.59 -15.85
N HIS A 69 7.35 -11.11 -17.07
CA HIS A 69 7.95 -9.84 -17.51
C HIS A 69 7.49 -8.67 -16.63
N ARG A 70 6.19 -8.60 -16.30
CA ARG A 70 5.70 -7.56 -15.40
C ARG A 70 6.30 -7.65 -13.99
N GLN A 71 6.56 -8.86 -13.48
CA GLN A 71 7.03 -9.07 -12.11
C GLN A 71 8.55 -8.96 -11.96
N MET A 72 9.32 -9.46 -12.93
CA MET A 72 10.76 -9.67 -12.79
C MET A 72 11.61 -8.75 -13.67
N ALA A 73 11.08 -8.21 -14.77
CA ALA A 73 11.88 -7.35 -15.64
C ALA A 73 12.14 -6.01 -14.94
N GLY A 74 13.41 -5.74 -14.62
CA GLY A 74 13.85 -4.48 -14.00
C GLY A 74 13.40 -4.25 -12.55
N LYS A 75 12.78 -5.25 -11.91
CA LYS A 75 12.27 -5.19 -10.53
C LYS A 75 13.08 -6.03 -9.53
N ALA A 76 14.30 -6.42 -9.91
CA ALA A 76 15.19 -7.14 -9.03
C ALA A 76 15.57 -6.26 -7.82
N LEU A 77 15.78 -6.90 -6.67
CA LEU A 77 16.34 -6.22 -5.51
C LEU A 77 17.76 -5.75 -5.86
N LYS A 78 18.03 -4.47 -5.63
CA LYS A 78 19.36 -3.90 -5.89
C LYS A 78 20.31 -4.27 -4.77
N ASP A 79 21.53 -4.61 -5.13
CA ASP A 79 22.59 -4.89 -4.15
C ASP A 79 22.99 -3.62 -3.39
N VAL A 80 23.26 -3.79 -2.11
CA VAL A 80 23.68 -2.70 -1.23
C VAL A 80 25.21 -2.69 -1.24
N ASN A 81 25.81 -1.80 -2.03
CA ASN A 81 27.28 -1.71 -2.17
C ASN A 81 27.97 -0.79 -1.14
N HIS A 82 27.18 -0.03 -0.40
CA HIS A 82 27.65 1.05 0.46
C HIS A 82 27.84 0.57 1.91
N LEU A 83 28.61 -0.52 2.09
CA LEU A 83 28.96 -1.06 3.41
C LEU A 83 30.41 -0.71 3.75
N CYS A 84 30.65 -0.32 5.00
CA CYS A 84 31.98 -0.05 5.56
C CYS A 84 32.13 -0.74 6.92
N LYS A 85 33.37 -0.96 7.36
CA LYS A 85 33.65 -1.43 8.72
C LYS A 85 33.48 -0.28 9.72
N CYS A 86 32.90 -0.59 10.88
CA CYS A 86 32.80 0.36 11.99
C CYS A 86 34.18 0.60 12.63
N PRO A 87 34.58 1.85 12.90
CA PRO A 87 35.85 2.15 13.58
C PRO A 87 35.84 1.79 15.07
N GLY A 88 34.67 1.64 15.70
CA GLY A 88 34.55 1.27 17.12
C GLY A 88 34.55 -0.24 17.36
N CYS A 89 33.58 -0.96 16.77
CA CYS A 89 33.41 -2.40 17.00
C CYS A 89 33.92 -3.30 15.87
N GLY A 90 34.36 -2.75 14.73
CA GLY A 90 34.80 -3.54 13.57
C GLY A 90 33.70 -4.17 12.72
N GLU A 91 32.43 -4.13 13.15
CA GLU A 91 31.30 -4.72 12.45
C GLU A 91 30.91 -3.96 11.16
N LEU A 92 30.30 -4.65 10.20
CA LEU A 92 29.82 -4.03 8.96
C LEU A 92 28.63 -3.11 9.23
N LYS A 93 28.73 -1.88 8.75
CA LYS A 93 27.67 -0.87 8.81
C LYS A 93 27.44 -0.24 7.44
N ARG A 94 26.32 0.46 7.27
CA ARG A 94 26.10 1.30 6.08
C ARG A 94 26.97 2.56 6.13
N THR A 95 27.44 3.02 4.97
CA THR A 95 28.12 4.31 4.83
C THR A 95 27.22 5.43 5.35
N HIS A 96 27.82 6.47 5.95
CA HIS A 96 27.13 7.64 6.51
C HIS A 96 26.08 7.36 7.60
N ARG A 97 26.00 6.12 8.12
CA ARG A 97 25.15 5.76 9.26
C ARG A 97 25.99 5.40 10.48
N LEU A 98 25.44 5.67 11.67
CA LEU A 98 25.98 5.16 12.93
C LEU A 98 25.84 3.63 12.96
N CYS A 99 26.81 2.96 13.59
CA CYS A 99 26.73 1.52 13.80
C CYS A 99 25.58 1.20 14.77
N GLN A 100 24.72 0.25 14.43
CA GLN A 100 23.58 -0.12 15.29
C GLN A 100 24.08 -0.75 16.59
N ASN A 101 25.07 -1.64 16.51
CA ASN A 101 25.64 -2.32 17.67
C ASN A 101 26.28 -1.33 18.66
N CYS A 102 27.20 -0.48 18.20
CA CYS A 102 27.80 0.55 19.07
C CYS A 102 26.74 1.50 19.68
N LEU A 103 25.70 1.83 18.93
CA LEU A 103 24.63 2.71 19.42
C LEU A 103 23.78 2.03 20.50
N GLU A 104 23.51 0.74 20.36
CA GLU A 104 22.78 -0.05 21.36
C GLU A 104 23.60 -0.23 22.64
N ASP A 105 24.91 -0.51 22.51
CA ASP A 105 25.82 -0.60 23.65
C ASP A 105 25.93 0.72 24.40
N MET A 106 26.16 1.83 23.69
CA MET A 106 26.20 3.16 24.30
C MET A 106 24.87 3.50 24.98
N ARG A 107 23.73 3.18 24.35
CA ARG A 107 22.41 3.38 24.95
C ARG A 107 22.19 2.50 26.18
N ARG A 108 22.77 1.30 26.25
CA ARG A 108 22.72 0.43 27.43
C ARG A 108 23.52 1.06 28.57
N ILE A 109 24.75 1.47 28.30
CA ILE A 109 25.65 2.10 29.28
C ILE A 109 25.01 3.38 29.84
N TRP A 110 24.52 4.30 28.99
CA TRP A 110 23.89 5.53 29.46
C TRP A 110 22.64 5.29 30.32
N ARG A 111 21.86 4.24 30.04
CA ARG A 111 20.71 3.89 30.88
C ARG A 111 21.11 3.31 32.25
N GLN A 112 22.27 2.67 32.33
CA GLN A 112 22.82 2.14 33.59
C GLN A 112 23.44 3.26 34.43
N ASP A 113 24.20 4.15 33.79
CA ASP A 113 24.91 5.25 34.46
C ASP A 113 23.93 6.35 34.94
N TYR A 114 22.84 6.57 34.21
CA TYR A 114 21.82 7.56 34.53
C TYR A 114 20.43 6.91 34.74
N PRO A 115 20.22 6.14 35.82
CA PRO A 115 19.03 5.30 36.00
C PRO A 115 17.72 6.06 36.29
N SER A 116 17.67 7.40 36.24
CA SER A 116 16.42 8.20 36.32
C SER A 116 16.68 9.67 35.95
N LYS A 117 15.79 10.50 35.40
CA LYS A 117 14.39 10.38 34.92
C LYS A 117 14.08 11.65 34.10
N SER A 118 13.72 11.54 32.83
CA SER A 118 12.79 12.48 32.17
C SER A 118 12.18 11.88 30.90
N PRO A 119 10.95 12.29 30.55
CA PRO A 119 9.99 11.50 29.80
C PRO A 119 9.89 11.99 28.36
N PHE A 120 10.52 11.28 27.43
CA PHE A 120 10.16 11.32 26.01
C PHE A 120 10.34 9.92 25.42
#